data_AF-A0A4D9DDF6-F1
#
_entry.id   AF-A0A4D9DDF6-F1
#
_cell.length_a   1.000
_cell.length_b   1.000
_cell.length_c   1.000
_cell.angle_alpha   90.00
_cell.angle_beta   90.00
_cell.angle_gamma   90.00
#
_symmetry.space_group_name_H-M   'P 1'
#
loop_
_entity.id
_entity.type
_entity.pdbx_description
1 polymer ?
#
loop_
_entity_poly.entity_id
_entity_poly.type
_entity_poly.pdbx_seq_one_letter_code
_entity_poly.pdbx_strand_id
1 'polypeptide(L)'
;MTKATILVLLSLLLSGNASVTAARSSGYGAMDAKDSIIQTVASEEDGIVCDTTGAKRHKVLAQALGTLFDQYEIHEGNLSFHMGGNPAGKYGVVKFDDALIPTALKRAAKATAGFPVPIEVSFLMGPQDAVFWYGCTPPPTRYFSIRSYLAYRFPGEGRNISGYMPGAELGDPVNNAVIRTTGGPTDPFGKTTLFVSTGDKVAFHRVREAFAQAGLPGEAANLDVLPSELVRFRDTTLPWAVDRSDTIAWQFRVNEFINPAEGAAYLDKAWPVFLLRAKPSEGGRGDGGVAPAMPLTAPPLKTRGTGESEEWLRSALEKLVEAVKTRMEVDRGLVLTHSFPLAPCMPDAIRCISDLDYCPVAMPIPQWNLTACNPTCDWFTRDSLYSTPPADSDFINFMIPRDRILIVVGVNHALLGKAAFTNFLVTGIRNPERPGHTPNFSSSHLAGSGQYYLPGVRPESDFLYAQELSRDCGFPPRPFCELVTEDNIAYDEYLFFAERAYLEMQTTVGPSPDEVISPFILAFDPAADPLLTAVDVPEPRVKPEGGMGTGRRHGAAATLRGQRLSSMMAENGDKEGGTAEQ
;
A
#
# COMPACT_ATOMS: atom_id res chain seq x y z
N MET A 1 -34.35 23.77 -50.38
CA MET A 1 -33.72 22.43 -50.30
C MET A 1 -33.98 21.86 -48.91
N THR A 2 -35.23 21.53 -48.54
CA THR A 2 -35.95 20.25 -48.75
C THR A 2 -35.27 19.00 -48.17
N LYS A 3 -36.04 18.27 -47.36
CA LYS A 3 -35.73 16.97 -46.75
C LYS A 3 -35.49 15.91 -47.84
N ALA A 4 -34.25 15.73 -48.29
CA ALA A 4 -33.91 14.69 -49.28
C ALA A 4 -32.49 14.07 -49.14
N THR A 5 -31.61 14.62 -48.29
CA THR A 5 -30.18 14.24 -48.27
C THR A 5 -29.74 13.45 -47.02
N ILE A 6 -30.69 13.04 -46.16
CA ILE A 6 -30.40 12.35 -44.87
C ILE A 6 -30.75 10.83 -44.93
N LEU A 7 -31.18 10.32 -46.09
CA LEU A 7 -31.69 8.94 -46.23
C LEU A 7 -30.80 7.97 -47.03
N VAL A 8 -29.51 8.27 -47.24
CA VAL A 8 -28.59 7.43 -48.03
C VAL A 8 -27.32 7.00 -47.26
N LEU A 9 -27.15 7.47 -46.01
CA LEU A 9 -26.01 7.11 -45.14
C LEU A 9 -26.41 6.26 -43.91
N LEU A 10 -27.66 5.79 -43.83
CA LEU A 10 -28.16 4.97 -42.72
C LEU A 10 -28.41 3.48 -43.09
N SER A 11 -27.97 3.05 -44.28
CA SER A 11 -28.22 1.71 -44.84
C SER A 11 -26.95 0.84 -44.98
N LEU A 12 -25.85 1.22 -44.32
CA LEU A 12 -24.54 0.54 -44.40
C LEU A 12 -23.90 0.21 -43.03
N LEU A 13 -24.69 0.28 -41.95
CA LEU A 13 -24.29 -0.12 -40.57
C LEU A 13 -25.23 -1.16 -39.94
N LEU A 14 -26.05 -1.84 -40.75
CA LEU A 14 -27.03 -2.85 -40.33
C LEU A 14 -27.00 -4.11 -41.21
N SER A 15 -25.81 -4.70 -41.38
CA SER A 15 -25.67 -6.06 -41.95
C SER A 15 -24.32 -6.71 -41.60
N GLY A 16 -24.35 -7.73 -40.74
CA GLY A 16 -23.20 -8.59 -40.41
C GLY A 16 -22.85 -8.60 -38.91
N ASN A 17 -22.98 -9.69 -38.15
CA ASN A 17 -23.54 -11.01 -38.47
C ASN A 17 -24.35 -11.53 -37.27
N ALA A 18 -25.58 -11.98 -37.51
CA ALA A 18 -26.39 -12.71 -36.53
C ALA A 18 -26.64 -14.13 -37.04
N SER A 19 -25.90 -15.10 -36.50
CA SER A 19 -26.03 -16.56 -36.69
C SER A 19 -24.92 -17.23 -35.86
N VAL A 20 -25.12 -18.27 -35.03
CA VAL A 20 -26.29 -19.12 -34.82
C VAL A 20 -26.46 -19.42 -33.32
N THR A 21 -27.61 -19.05 -32.73
CA THR A 21 -28.08 -19.67 -31.49
C THR A 21 -28.65 -21.06 -31.81
N ALA A 22 -27.81 -22.09 -31.75
CA ALA A 22 -28.26 -23.47 -31.87
C ALA A 22 -28.69 -23.97 -30.49
N ALA A 23 -29.98 -23.79 -30.17
CA ALA A 23 -30.59 -24.44 -29.03
C ALA A 23 -30.62 -25.97 -29.26
N ARG A 24 -29.58 -26.67 -28.79
CA ARG A 24 -29.63 -28.13 -28.65
C ARG A 24 -30.47 -28.48 -27.42
N SER A 25 -31.76 -28.66 -27.64
CA SER A 25 -32.64 -29.37 -26.72
C SER A 25 -32.26 -30.86 -26.69
N SER A 26 -31.25 -31.22 -25.89
CA SER A 26 -30.92 -32.60 -25.51
C SER A 26 -30.73 -32.63 -24.02
N GLY A 27 -31.58 -33.38 -23.32
CA GLY A 27 -31.77 -33.25 -21.88
C GLY A 27 -30.50 -33.49 -21.06
N TYR A 28 -29.99 -32.40 -20.47
CA TYR A 28 -29.28 -32.43 -19.21
C TYR A 28 -30.19 -31.75 -18.18
N GLY A 29 -30.36 -32.37 -17.01
CA GLY A 29 -31.12 -31.77 -15.91
C GLY A 29 -30.46 -30.47 -15.45
N ALA A 30 -31.24 -29.62 -14.77
CA ALA A 30 -30.67 -28.45 -14.11
C ALA A 30 -29.61 -28.92 -13.11
N MET A 31 -28.34 -28.63 -13.39
CA MET A 31 -27.24 -28.85 -12.46
C MET A 31 -27.42 -27.91 -11.27
N ASP A 32 -27.18 -28.42 -10.07
CA ASP A 32 -27.18 -27.62 -8.85
C ASP A 32 -26.04 -26.58 -8.93
N ALA A 33 -26.20 -25.42 -8.28
CA ALA A 33 -25.10 -24.46 -8.11
C ALA A 33 -23.89 -25.12 -7.44
N LYS A 34 -24.14 -26.10 -6.57
CA LYS A 34 -23.15 -27.01 -5.99
C LYS A 34 -22.32 -27.74 -7.05
N ASP A 35 -22.97 -28.33 -8.07
CA ASP A 35 -22.28 -29.04 -9.15
C ASP A 35 -21.52 -28.07 -10.07
N SER A 36 -22.06 -26.87 -10.32
CA SER A 36 -21.40 -25.84 -11.14
C SER A 36 -20.07 -25.36 -10.54
N ILE A 37 -20.03 -25.10 -9.24
CA ILE A 37 -18.81 -24.66 -8.55
C ILE A 37 -17.80 -25.81 -8.47
N ILE A 38 -18.27 -27.04 -8.32
CA ILE A 38 -17.41 -28.24 -8.26
C ILE A 38 -16.85 -28.64 -9.64
N GLN A 39 -17.55 -28.38 -10.75
CA GLN A 39 -17.13 -28.78 -12.10
C GLN A 39 -16.30 -27.74 -12.87
N THR A 40 -16.12 -26.52 -12.34
CA THR A 40 -15.32 -25.51 -13.04
C THR A 40 -13.81 -25.71 -12.78
N VAL A 41 -13.00 -25.62 -13.84
CA VAL A 41 -11.55 -25.94 -13.90
C VAL A 41 -11.23 -27.46 -13.87
N ALA A 42 -11.54 -28.14 -14.97
CA ALA A 42 -10.99 -29.46 -15.26
C ALA A 42 -9.52 -29.41 -15.71
N SER A 43 -8.71 -30.28 -15.10
CA SER A 43 -7.50 -30.91 -15.65
C SER A 43 -6.51 -30.10 -16.52
N GLU A 44 -5.42 -29.62 -15.92
CA GLU A 44 -4.05 -29.74 -16.47
C GLU A 44 -3.01 -29.36 -15.38
N GLU A 45 -1.71 -29.54 -15.67
CA GLU A 45 -0.65 -28.95 -14.85
C GLU A 45 -0.71 -27.43 -14.98
N ASP A 46 -0.86 -26.71 -13.87
CA ASP A 46 -1.23 -25.29 -13.90
C ASP A 46 -0.05 -24.33 -14.08
N GLY A 47 1.06 -24.81 -14.64
CA GLY A 47 2.28 -24.06 -14.96
C GLY A 47 3.10 -23.57 -13.76
N ILE A 48 2.66 -23.87 -12.53
CA ILE A 48 3.29 -23.37 -11.29
C ILE A 48 4.22 -24.42 -10.67
N VAL A 49 5.42 -23.99 -10.30
CA VAL A 49 6.33 -24.75 -9.43
C VAL A 49 5.67 -24.91 -8.06
N CYS A 50 5.19 -26.12 -7.77
CA CYS A 50 4.51 -26.43 -6.52
C CYS A 50 4.73 -27.87 -6.06
N ASP A 51 4.69 -28.11 -4.75
CA ASP A 51 4.80 -29.44 -4.12
C ASP A 51 3.57 -30.34 -4.35
N THR A 52 2.46 -29.77 -4.83
CA THR A 52 1.29 -30.50 -5.30
C THR A 52 0.95 -30.11 -6.74
N THR A 53 0.24 -30.97 -7.46
CA THR A 53 -0.32 -30.63 -8.78
C THR A 53 -1.60 -29.81 -8.64
N GLY A 54 -1.92 -28.98 -9.64
CA GLY A 54 -3.20 -28.27 -9.72
C GLY A 54 -4.41 -29.20 -9.55
N ALA A 55 -4.38 -30.38 -10.18
CA ALA A 55 -5.41 -31.41 -10.02
C ALA A 55 -5.57 -31.94 -8.58
N LYS A 56 -4.46 -32.11 -7.84
CA LYS A 56 -4.52 -32.50 -6.41
C LYS A 56 -5.15 -31.39 -5.57
N ARG A 57 -4.77 -30.13 -5.78
CA ARG A 57 -5.39 -28.99 -5.09
C ARG A 57 -6.88 -28.87 -5.39
N HIS A 58 -7.27 -28.96 -6.67
CA HIS A 58 -8.68 -28.90 -7.07
C HIS A 58 -9.53 -29.98 -6.37
N LYS A 59 -9.03 -31.22 -6.27
CA LYS A 59 -9.75 -32.29 -5.54
C LYS A 59 -9.97 -31.96 -4.06
N VAL A 60 -8.93 -31.45 -3.37
CA VAL A 60 -9.03 -31.04 -1.95
C VAL A 60 -10.03 -29.89 -1.80
N LEU A 61 -9.94 -28.87 -2.67
CA LEU A 61 -10.83 -27.72 -2.67
C LEU A 61 -12.29 -28.12 -2.87
N ALA A 62 -12.59 -28.93 -3.89
CA ALA A 62 -13.94 -29.38 -4.20
C ALA A 62 -14.56 -30.19 -3.05
N GLN A 63 -13.78 -31.07 -2.40
CA GLN A 63 -14.24 -31.82 -1.23
C GLN A 63 -14.48 -30.89 -0.03
N ALA A 64 -13.60 -29.93 0.24
CA ALA A 64 -13.75 -28.98 1.33
C ALA A 64 -14.99 -28.08 1.14
N LEU A 65 -15.15 -27.48 -0.04
CA LEU A 65 -16.35 -26.71 -0.42
C LEU A 65 -17.62 -27.55 -0.26
N GLY A 66 -17.57 -28.82 -0.70
CA GLY A 66 -18.64 -29.81 -0.53
C GLY A 66 -19.22 -29.90 0.89
N THR A 67 -18.37 -29.74 1.92
CA THR A 67 -18.78 -29.75 3.35
C THR A 67 -19.21 -28.39 3.90
N LEU A 68 -18.83 -27.29 3.25
CA LEU A 68 -19.13 -25.92 3.68
C LEU A 68 -20.47 -25.41 3.15
N PHE A 69 -20.96 -25.95 2.02
CA PHE A 69 -22.22 -25.52 1.37
C PHE A 69 -23.44 -25.52 2.29
N ASP A 70 -23.54 -26.41 3.27
CA ASP A 70 -24.72 -26.48 4.13
C ASP A 70 -24.78 -25.28 5.11
N GLN A 71 -23.62 -24.74 5.48
CA GLN A 71 -23.46 -23.67 6.48
C GLN A 71 -23.22 -22.28 5.88
N TYR A 72 -22.77 -22.22 4.62
CA TYR A 72 -22.40 -20.99 3.94
C TYR A 72 -23.05 -20.89 2.54
N GLU A 73 -23.41 -19.67 2.17
CA GLU A 73 -23.49 -19.30 0.75
C GLU A 73 -22.06 -19.00 0.28
N ILE A 74 -21.69 -19.50 -0.90
CA ILE A 74 -20.30 -19.51 -1.38
C ILE A 74 -20.22 -18.67 -2.66
N HIS A 75 -19.39 -17.64 -2.64
CA HIS A 75 -19.07 -16.85 -3.84
C HIS A 75 -17.61 -17.04 -4.21
N GLU A 76 -17.37 -17.42 -5.47
CA GLU A 76 -16.04 -17.44 -6.06
C GLU A 76 -15.63 -16.02 -6.51
N GLY A 77 -14.35 -15.73 -6.33
CA GLY A 77 -13.65 -14.56 -6.84
C GLY A 77 -12.23 -14.96 -7.25
N ASN A 78 -11.42 -13.98 -7.64
CA ASN A 78 -10.04 -14.21 -8.02
C ASN A 78 -9.07 -13.38 -7.17
N LEU A 79 -7.93 -13.97 -6.85
CA LEU A 79 -6.69 -13.29 -6.50
C LEU A 79 -5.88 -13.16 -7.79
N SER A 80 -5.55 -11.94 -8.17
CA SER A 80 -4.76 -11.64 -9.37
C SER A 80 -3.75 -10.53 -9.09
N PHE A 81 -2.59 -10.62 -9.75
CA PHE A 81 -1.47 -9.71 -9.50
C PHE A 81 -1.46 -8.56 -10.52
N HIS A 82 -1.47 -7.33 -10.02
CA HIS A 82 -1.49 -6.10 -10.81
C HIS A 82 -0.40 -5.12 -10.37
N MET A 83 0.03 -4.24 -11.28
CA MET A 83 0.90 -3.13 -10.91
C MET A 83 0.12 -2.07 -10.12
N GLY A 84 0.68 -1.60 -9.02
CA GLY A 84 0.18 -0.47 -8.23
C GLY A 84 1.00 -0.32 -6.95
N GLY A 85 1.19 0.90 -6.43
CA GLY A 85 1.82 1.18 -5.13
C GLY A 85 3.24 0.61 -4.91
N ASN A 86 3.90 0.14 -5.97
CA ASN A 86 5.30 -0.29 -5.99
C ASN A 86 5.75 -0.51 -7.45
N PRO A 87 6.78 0.19 -7.95
CA PRO A 87 7.39 -0.15 -9.24
C PRO A 87 8.16 -1.48 -9.22
N ALA A 88 8.58 -1.98 -8.04
CA ALA A 88 9.39 -3.20 -7.92
C ALA A 88 8.64 -4.53 -8.11
N GLY A 89 7.30 -4.53 -8.11
CA GLY A 89 6.52 -5.76 -8.17
C GLY A 89 5.02 -5.55 -8.36
N LYS A 90 4.32 -6.62 -8.76
CA LYS A 90 2.85 -6.64 -8.78
C LYS A 90 2.32 -7.00 -7.39
N TYR A 91 1.25 -6.34 -6.95
CA TYR A 91 0.49 -6.77 -5.78
C TYR A 91 -0.66 -7.67 -6.17
N GLY A 92 -0.81 -8.78 -5.46
CA GLY A 92 -1.99 -9.63 -5.55
C GLY A 92 -3.14 -9.01 -4.76
N VAL A 93 -4.25 -8.77 -5.44
CA VAL A 93 -5.49 -8.22 -4.87
C VAL A 93 -6.64 -9.18 -5.13
N VAL A 94 -7.67 -9.13 -4.29
CA VAL A 94 -8.86 -9.99 -4.43
C VAL A 94 -10.02 -9.22 -5.03
N LYS A 95 -10.63 -9.78 -6.08
CA LYS A 95 -11.88 -9.30 -6.66
C LYS A 95 -12.95 -10.39 -6.66
N PHE A 96 -14.15 -10.03 -6.20
CA PHE A 96 -15.38 -10.83 -6.33
C PHE A 96 -16.34 -10.23 -7.36
N ASP A 97 -17.49 -10.88 -7.57
CA ASP A 97 -18.56 -10.31 -8.38
C ASP A 97 -19.02 -8.95 -7.80
N ASP A 98 -18.97 -7.94 -8.66
CA ASP A 98 -19.52 -6.61 -8.50
C ASP A 98 -20.94 -6.60 -7.90
N ALA A 99 -21.77 -7.62 -8.14
CA ALA A 99 -23.12 -7.75 -7.59
C ALA A 99 -23.14 -7.83 -6.05
N LEU A 100 -22.05 -8.28 -5.42
CA LEU A 100 -21.92 -8.39 -3.96
C LEU A 100 -21.61 -7.05 -3.29
N ILE A 101 -21.31 -6.00 -4.06
CA ILE A 101 -21.05 -4.65 -3.56
C ILE A 101 -22.35 -3.82 -3.66
N PRO A 102 -22.92 -3.35 -2.53
CA PRO A 102 -24.15 -2.56 -2.51
C PRO A 102 -24.12 -1.35 -3.43
N THR A 103 -25.17 -1.14 -4.22
CA THR A 103 -25.31 0.01 -5.14
C THR A 103 -25.12 1.36 -4.45
N ALA A 104 -25.51 1.49 -3.18
CA ALA A 104 -25.29 2.69 -2.39
C ALA A 104 -23.80 2.93 -2.08
N LEU A 105 -23.04 1.88 -1.75
CA LEU A 105 -21.58 1.93 -1.56
C LEU A 105 -20.87 2.32 -2.86
N LYS A 106 -21.23 1.68 -4.00
CA LYS A 106 -20.69 2.04 -5.33
C LYS A 106 -20.92 3.52 -5.68
N ARG A 107 -22.07 4.09 -5.30
CA ARG A 107 -22.37 5.52 -5.51
C ARG A 107 -21.57 6.42 -4.59
N ALA A 108 -21.42 6.06 -3.32
CA ALA A 108 -20.64 6.82 -2.34
C ALA A 108 -19.12 6.82 -2.68
N ALA A 109 -18.57 5.67 -3.07
CA ALA A 109 -17.18 5.54 -3.51
C ALA A 109 -16.88 6.48 -4.71
N LYS A 110 -17.77 6.52 -5.71
CA LYS A 110 -17.64 7.44 -6.87
C LYS A 110 -17.72 8.92 -6.51
N ALA A 111 -18.36 9.28 -5.39
CA ALA A 111 -18.39 10.66 -4.91
C ALA A 111 -17.15 11.05 -4.10
N THR A 112 -16.36 10.07 -3.64
CA THR A 112 -15.15 10.26 -2.82
C THR A 112 -13.88 10.26 -3.69
N ALA A 113 -13.99 10.68 -4.96
CA ALA A 113 -12.92 10.57 -5.95
C ALA A 113 -11.74 11.52 -5.66
N GLY A 114 -10.77 11.03 -4.88
CA GLY A 114 -9.53 11.75 -4.54
C GLY A 114 -8.28 10.87 -4.42
N PHE A 115 -8.42 9.60 -3.99
CA PHE A 115 -7.30 8.63 -3.91
C PHE A 115 -7.76 7.20 -4.32
N PRO A 116 -6.86 6.33 -4.84
CA PRO A 116 -7.20 5.53 -6.02
C PRO A 116 -7.23 4.00 -5.80
N VAL A 117 -7.82 3.49 -4.72
CA VAL A 117 -8.12 2.05 -4.62
C VAL A 117 -9.53 1.80 -5.17
N PRO A 118 -9.69 1.11 -6.31
CA PRO A 118 -11.01 0.84 -6.86
C PRO A 118 -11.84 0.05 -5.85
N ILE A 119 -13.10 0.45 -5.60
CA ILE A 119 -13.98 -0.28 -4.68
C ILE A 119 -14.16 -1.74 -5.13
N GLU A 120 -13.94 -2.01 -6.42
CA GLU A 120 -13.97 -3.32 -7.06
C GLU A 120 -12.84 -4.29 -6.63
N VAL A 121 -11.77 -3.82 -5.95
CA VAL A 121 -10.72 -4.69 -5.34
C VAL A 121 -10.84 -4.76 -3.80
N SER A 122 -12.04 -4.46 -3.29
CA SER A 122 -12.39 -4.56 -1.88
C SER A 122 -13.72 -5.30 -1.72
N PHE A 123 -13.95 -5.85 -0.54
CA PHE A 123 -15.13 -6.68 -0.25
C PHE A 123 -15.70 -6.40 1.15
N LEU A 124 -16.98 -6.72 1.31
CA LEU A 124 -17.71 -6.61 2.57
C LEU A 124 -17.84 -7.98 3.21
N MET A 125 -17.64 -8.06 4.53
CA MET A 125 -17.81 -9.28 5.33
C MET A 125 -18.80 -9.04 6.47
N GLY A 126 -19.70 -9.98 6.72
CA GLY A 126 -20.44 -10.07 7.98
C GLY A 126 -19.57 -10.67 9.11
N PRO A 127 -20.02 -10.62 10.38
CA PRO A 127 -19.19 -11.02 11.52
C PRO A 127 -18.70 -12.47 11.49
N GLN A 128 -19.51 -13.39 10.96
CA GLN A 128 -19.21 -14.83 10.86
C GLN A 128 -18.79 -15.27 9.45
N ASP A 129 -18.56 -14.32 8.54
CA ASP A 129 -18.07 -14.63 7.19
C ASP A 129 -16.58 -14.98 7.22
N ALA A 130 -16.12 -15.69 6.19
CA ALA A 130 -14.71 -15.93 5.95
C ALA A 130 -14.36 -15.69 4.49
N VAL A 131 -13.18 -15.13 4.21
CA VAL A 131 -12.58 -15.16 2.89
C VAL A 131 -11.36 -16.07 2.96
N PHE A 132 -11.23 -17.02 2.02
CA PHE A 132 -10.07 -17.89 1.99
C PHE A 132 -9.48 -18.08 0.59
N TRP A 133 -8.17 -18.29 0.58
CA TRP A 133 -7.40 -18.74 -0.56
C TRP A 133 -6.76 -20.08 -0.23
N TYR A 134 -6.90 -21.04 -1.14
CA TYR A 134 -6.23 -22.31 -1.09
C TYR A 134 -5.45 -22.49 -2.39
N GLY A 135 -4.13 -22.50 -2.30
CA GLY A 135 -3.26 -22.39 -3.46
C GLY A 135 -1.82 -22.75 -3.16
N CYS A 136 -0.91 -22.28 -4.01
CA CYS A 136 0.52 -22.45 -3.82
C CYS A 136 1.19 -21.11 -3.50
N THR A 137 2.11 -21.09 -2.55
CA THR A 137 2.98 -19.94 -2.28
C THR A 137 3.90 -19.66 -3.48
N PRO A 138 4.49 -18.45 -3.57
CA PRO A 138 5.35 -18.09 -4.69
C PRO A 138 6.58 -19.03 -4.80
N PRO A 139 7.15 -19.20 -6.01
CA PRO A 139 8.48 -19.79 -6.17
C PRO A 139 9.53 -18.98 -5.40
N PRO A 140 10.75 -19.53 -5.19
CA PRO A 140 11.80 -18.87 -4.40
C PRO A 140 12.00 -17.39 -4.75
N THR A 141 11.87 -16.54 -3.73
CA THR A 141 11.84 -15.09 -3.84
C THR A 141 12.40 -14.48 -2.56
N ARG A 142 12.90 -13.24 -2.60
CA ARG A 142 13.50 -12.61 -1.40
C ARG A 142 12.50 -12.36 -0.29
N TYR A 143 11.29 -11.96 -0.66
CA TYR A 143 10.23 -11.64 0.29
C TYR A 143 8.85 -11.90 -0.32
N PHE A 144 7.93 -12.43 0.50
CA PHE A 144 6.50 -12.32 0.24
C PHE A 144 5.68 -12.22 1.53
N SER A 145 4.51 -11.58 1.44
CA SER A 145 3.55 -11.47 2.54
C SER A 145 2.10 -11.42 2.05
N ILE A 146 1.16 -11.84 2.90
CA ILE A 146 -0.29 -11.70 2.68
C ILE A 146 -0.91 -11.08 3.93
N ARG A 147 -1.72 -10.02 3.74
CA ARG A 147 -2.47 -9.40 4.84
C ARG A 147 -3.75 -8.70 4.38
N SER A 148 -4.78 -8.75 5.23
CA SER A 148 -5.98 -7.92 5.14
C SER A 148 -5.78 -6.52 5.71
N TYR A 149 -6.36 -5.54 5.01
CA TYR A 149 -6.40 -4.13 5.38
C TYR A 149 -7.84 -3.65 5.47
N LEU A 150 -8.08 -2.69 6.36
CA LEU A 150 -9.30 -1.89 6.32
C LEU A 150 -9.13 -0.85 5.19
N ALA A 151 -9.81 -1.12 4.07
CA ALA A 151 -9.65 -0.40 2.81
C ALA A 151 -10.35 0.95 2.83
N TYR A 152 -11.68 0.94 3.00
CA TYR A 152 -12.50 2.14 3.12
C TYR A 152 -13.37 2.10 4.38
N ARG A 153 -13.47 3.28 5.01
CA ARG A 153 -14.36 3.56 6.13
C ARG A 153 -15.22 4.78 5.82
N PHE A 154 -16.45 4.77 6.33
CA PHE A 154 -17.32 5.94 6.33
C PHE A 154 -17.43 6.48 7.77
N PRO A 155 -17.35 7.79 8.01
CA PRO A 155 -17.61 8.33 9.33
C PRO A 155 -19.04 7.96 9.76
N GLY A 156 -19.19 7.50 11.01
CA GLY A 156 -20.47 7.01 11.53
C GLY A 156 -21.47 8.12 11.84
N GLU A 157 -20.99 9.36 11.98
CA GLU A 157 -21.79 10.50 12.44
C GLU A 157 -22.20 11.45 11.30
N GLY A 158 -23.40 12.00 11.44
CA GLY A 158 -23.93 13.03 10.55
C GLY A 158 -24.38 12.55 9.16
N ARG A 159 -24.77 13.54 8.35
CA ARG A 159 -25.23 13.34 6.96
C ARG A 159 -24.08 13.17 5.96
N ASN A 160 -22.82 13.22 6.42
CA ASN A 160 -21.68 13.04 5.54
C ASN A 160 -21.61 11.58 5.06
N ILE A 161 -21.52 11.41 3.74
CA ILE A 161 -21.38 10.12 3.06
C ILE A 161 -20.04 10.01 2.31
N SER A 162 -19.17 11.01 2.42
CA SER A 162 -17.79 10.91 1.95
C SER A 162 -17.05 9.91 2.83
N GLY A 163 -16.55 8.84 2.22
CA GLY A 163 -15.67 7.90 2.90
C GLY A 163 -14.25 8.46 3.02
N TYR A 164 -13.38 7.67 3.62
CA TYR A 164 -11.94 7.84 3.56
C TYR A 164 -11.28 6.48 3.43
N MET A 165 -9.98 6.47 3.12
CA MET A 165 -9.18 5.28 2.86
C MET A 165 -8.12 5.13 3.96
N PRO A 166 -8.46 4.48 5.11
CA PRO A 166 -7.46 4.18 6.12
C PRO A 166 -6.24 3.45 5.56
N GLY A 167 -6.44 2.54 4.58
CA GLY A 167 -5.37 1.68 4.06
C GLY A 167 -4.63 0.97 5.20
N ALA A 168 -5.36 0.65 6.27
CA ALA A 168 -4.77 0.38 7.58
C ALA A 168 -4.64 -1.13 7.80
N GLU A 169 -3.43 -1.57 8.11
CA GLU A 169 -3.16 -2.97 8.37
C GLU A 169 -3.79 -3.41 9.70
N LEU A 170 -4.48 -4.54 9.71
CA LEU A 170 -5.25 -4.98 10.87
C LEU A 170 -4.42 -5.75 11.93
N GLY A 171 -3.09 -5.77 11.81
CA GLY A 171 -2.14 -6.53 12.62
C GLY A 171 -1.05 -7.17 11.76
N ASP A 172 -0.06 -7.84 12.37
CA ASP A 172 1.12 -8.32 11.63
C ASP A 172 0.78 -9.26 10.45
N PRO A 173 1.48 -9.15 9.32
CA PRO A 173 1.24 -9.94 8.11
C PRO A 173 1.74 -11.38 8.22
N VAL A 174 1.16 -12.28 7.40
CA VAL A 174 1.66 -13.64 7.22
C VAL A 174 2.67 -13.64 6.08
N ASN A 175 3.96 -13.69 6.43
CA ASN A 175 5.07 -13.61 5.48
C ASN A 175 5.87 -14.90 5.38
N ASN A 176 6.84 -14.93 4.46
CA ASN A 176 7.67 -16.10 4.18
C ASN A 176 8.50 -16.62 5.37
N ALA A 177 8.58 -15.92 6.50
CA ALA A 177 9.21 -16.44 7.73
C ALA A 177 8.22 -17.18 8.66
N VAL A 178 6.91 -16.98 8.53
CA VAL A 178 5.88 -17.51 9.46
C VAL A 178 4.69 -18.20 8.81
N ILE A 179 4.56 -18.12 7.48
CA ILE A 179 3.51 -18.80 6.74
C ILE A 179 3.62 -20.30 6.89
N ARG A 180 2.51 -20.94 7.25
CA ARG A 180 2.44 -22.40 7.37
C ARG A 180 2.05 -23.01 6.05
N THR A 181 2.78 -24.03 5.63
CA THR A 181 2.59 -24.69 4.34
C THR A 181 2.78 -26.20 4.50
N THR A 182 2.52 -26.96 3.44
CA THR A 182 2.89 -28.38 3.33
C THR A 182 4.39 -28.66 3.34
N GLY A 183 5.25 -27.64 3.18
CA GLY A 183 6.69 -27.72 3.41
C GLY A 183 7.12 -27.60 4.87
N GLY A 184 6.17 -27.41 5.81
CA GLY A 184 6.47 -27.17 7.21
C GLY A 184 7.04 -25.76 7.47
N PRO A 185 7.66 -25.53 8.64
CA PRO A 185 8.09 -24.19 9.07
C PRO A 185 9.36 -23.66 8.40
N THR A 186 10.08 -24.50 7.64
CA THR A 186 11.41 -24.16 7.08
C THR A 186 11.44 -23.98 5.57
N ASP A 187 10.37 -24.37 4.86
CA ASP A 187 10.31 -24.33 3.41
C ASP A 187 8.99 -23.68 2.95
N PRO A 188 8.97 -22.34 2.79
CA PRO A 188 7.75 -21.58 2.54
C PRO A 188 7.43 -21.41 1.03
N PHE A 189 8.32 -21.82 0.12
CA PHE A 189 8.24 -21.48 -1.32
C PHE A 189 7.73 -22.65 -2.17
N GLY A 190 6.87 -22.36 -3.14
CA GLY A 190 6.27 -23.37 -4.01
C GLY A 190 5.53 -24.46 -3.22
N LYS A 191 4.86 -24.09 -2.12
CA LYS A 191 4.14 -25.03 -1.24
C LYS A 191 2.66 -24.74 -1.17
N THR A 192 1.90 -25.79 -0.98
CA THR A 192 0.46 -25.73 -0.77
C THR A 192 0.13 -25.12 0.59
N THR A 193 -0.82 -24.19 0.62
CA THR A 193 -1.26 -23.53 1.86
C THR A 193 -2.74 -23.14 1.80
N LEU A 194 -3.35 -22.99 2.98
CA LEU A 194 -4.65 -22.37 3.18
C LEU A 194 -4.45 -21.08 3.99
N PHE A 195 -4.97 -19.97 3.47
CA PHE A 195 -4.99 -18.67 4.15
C PHE A 195 -6.44 -18.22 4.30
N VAL A 196 -6.85 -17.92 5.54
CA VAL A 196 -8.25 -17.58 5.86
C VAL A 196 -8.32 -16.27 6.64
N SER A 197 -8.98 -15.27 6.07
CA SER A 197 -9.35 -14.03 6.75
C SER A 197 -10.75 -14.14 7.34
N THR A 198 -10.89 -13.88 8.64
CA THR A 198 -12.20 -13.83 9.30
C THR A 198 -12.15 -13.07 10.63
N GLY A 199 -13.30 -12.57 11.07
CA GLY A 199 -13.50 -12.03 12.41
C GLY A 199 -13.97 -13.07 13.44
N ASP A 200 -14.21 -14.33 13.05
CA ASP A 200 -14.88 -15.32 13.88
C ASP A 200 -14.07 -16.63 14.01
N LYS A 201 -13.93 -17.11 15.26
CA LYS A 201 -13.20 -18.35 15.56
C LYS A 201 -13.88 -19.58 14.95
N VAL A 202 -15.21 -19.67 15.02
CA VAL A 202 -15.98 -20.81 14.52
C VAL A 202 -15.84 -20.90 12.99
N ALA A 203 -15.91 -19.77 12.29
CA ALA A 203 -15.70 -19.70 10.85
C ALA A 203 -14.31 -20.22 10.45
N PHE A 204 -13.24 -19.77 11.13
CA PHE A 204 -11.89 -20.32 10.88
C PHE A 204 -11.82 -21.83 11.16
N HIS A 205 -12.36 -22.28 12.29
CA HIS A 205 -12.36 -23.70 12.66
C HIS A 205 -13.04 -24.57 11.61
N ARG A 206 -14.23 -24.17 11.13
CA ARG A 206 -15.00 -24.87 10.10
C ARG A 206 -14.24 -24.96 8.77
N VAL A 207 -13.67 -23.86 8.29
CA VAL A 207 -12.88 -23.85 7.04
C VAL A 207 -11.66 -24.75 7.20
N ARG A 208 -10.89 -24.61 8.28
CA ARG A 208 -9.72 -25.45 8.56
C ARG A 208 -10.08 -26.95 8.63
N GLU A 209 -11.18 -27.30 9.28
CA GLU A 209 -11.62 -28.69 9.45
C GLU A 209 -12.12 -29.30 8.13
N ALA A 210 -12.84 -28.53 7.30
CA ALA A 210 -13.23 -28.93 5.95
C ALA A 210 -12.01 -29.29 5.08
N PHE A 211 -10.98 -28.44 5.09
CA PHE A 211 -9.73 -28.69 4.36
C PHE A 211 -8.92 -29.85 4.96
N ALA A 212 -8.90 -30.00 6.29
CA ALA A 212 -8.24 -31.11 6.95
C ALA A 212 -8.88 -32.47 6.59
N GLN A 213 -10.22 -32.55 6.59
CA GLN A 213 -10.96 -33.73 6.16
C GLN A 213 -10.79 -34.02 4.66
N ALA A 214 -10.55 -32.99 3.86
CA ALA A 214 -10.22 -33.11 2.44
C ALA A 214 -8.75 -33.51 2.15
N GLY A 215 -7.90 -33.60 3.17
CA GLY A 215 -6.51 -34.09 3.05
C GLY A 215 -5.42 -33.01 2.98
N LEU A 216 -5.72 -31.75 3.33
CA LEU A 216 -4.69 -30.77 3.68
C LEU A 216 -4.17 -31.06 5.10
N PRO A 217 -2.85 -31.14 5.36
CA PRO A 217 -2.34 -31.19 6.72
C PRO A 217 -2.78 -29.93 7.50
N GLY A 218 -3.41 -30.10 8.66
CA GLY A 218 -4.10 -29.02 9.38
C GLY A 218 -3.17 -27.90 9.86
N GLU A 219 -1.87 -28.19 9.96
CA GLU A 219 -0.80 -27.24 10.20
C GLU A 219 -0.62 -26.23 9.06
N ALA A 220 -0.89 -26.60 7.80
CA ALA A 220 -0.75 -25.74 6.62
C ALA A 220 -1.85 -24.66 6.48
N ALA A 221 -2.66 -24.46 7.53
CA ALA A 221 -3.71 -23.46 7.61
C ALA A 221 -3.27 -22.24 8.43
N ASN A 222 -3.45 -21.06 7.85
CA ASN A 222 -3.12 -19.74 8.41
C ASN A 222 -4.40 -18.97 8.73
N LEU A 223 -4.46 -18.38 9.92
CA LEU A 223 -5.52 -17.46 10.32
C LEU A 223 -5.01 -16.02 10.19
N ASP A 224 -5.68 -15.26 9.35
CA ASP A 224 -5.53 -13.83 9.18
C ASP A 224 -6.67 -13.13 9.93
N VAL A 225 -6.35 -12.53 11.08
CA VAL A 225 -7.40 -12.00 11.96
C VAL A 225 -7.95 -10.68 11.43
N LEU A 226 -9.28 -10.57 11.39
CA LEU A 226 -10.01 -9.30 11.23
C LEU A 226 -10.58 -8.91 12.61
N PRO A 227 -9.94 -8.00 13.36
CA PRO A 227 -10.33 -7.69 14.74
C PRO A 227 -11.72 -7.07 14.81
N SER A 228 -12.63 -7.67 15.59
CA SER A 228 -14.03 -7.23 15.69
C SER A 228 -14.21 -5.88 16.39
N GLU A 229 -13.21 -5.45 17.15
CA GLU A 229 -13.11 -4.13 17.77
C GLU A 229 -12.60 -3.05 16.80
N LEU A 230 -11.97 -3.43 15.69
CA LEU A 230 -11.47 -2.50 14.66
C LEU A 230 -12.36 -2.45 13.42
N VAL A 231 -12.95 -3.57 13.00
CA VAL A 231 -13.73 -3.71 11.76
C VAL A 231 -15.23 -3.61 12.02
N ARG A 232 -15.91 -2.72 11.28
CA ARG A 232 -17.37 -2.64 11.22
C ARG A 232 -17.89 -3.62 10.17
N PHE A 233 -18.12 -4.85 10.58
CA PHE A 233 -18.70 -5.87 9.73
C PHE A 233 -20.12 -5.50 9.24
N ARG A 234 -20.50 -6.06 8.09
CA ARG A 234 -21.78 -5.87 7.40
C ARG A 234 -22.93 -6.51 8.17
N ASP A 235 -23.96 -5.73 8.47
CA ASP A 235 -25.26 -6.24 8.90
C ASP A 235 -26.18 -6.35 7.68
N THR A 236 -26.32 -7.57 7.15
CA THR A 236 -27.15 -7.86 5.97
C THR A 236 -28.64 -7.58 6.17
N THR A 237 -29.11 -7.45 7.42
CA THR A 237 -30.52 -7.11 7.72
C THR A 237 -30.84 -5.62 7.50
N LEU A 238 -29.81 -4.76 7.51
CA LEU A 238 -29.93 -3.32 7.29
C LEU A 238 -29.49 -2.92 5.88
N PRO A 239 -30.06 -1.86 5.26
CA PRO A 239 -29.48 -1.25 4.06
C PRO A 239 -28.10 -0.69 4.36
N TRP A 240 -27.11 -0.86 3.46
CA TRP A 240 -25.73 -0.41 3.72
C TRP A 240 -25.60 1.08 4.06
N ALA A 241 -26.48 1.95 3.52
CA ALA A 241 -26.48 3.37 3.85
C ALA A 241 -26.78 3.67 5.35
N VAL A 242 -27.30 2.68 6.08
CA VAL A 242 -27.57 2.71 7.53
C VAL A 242 -26.42 2.09 8.32
N ASP A 243 -25.95 0.89 7.95
CA ASP A 243 -24.89 0.20 8.74
C ASP A 243 -23.48 0.78 8.51
N ARG A 244 -23.25 1.36 7.32
CA ARG A 244 -21.97 1.96 6.90
C ARG A 244 -20.76 1.04 7.16
N SER A 245 -20.93 -0.26 6.92
CA SER A 245 -19.90 -1.27 7.14
C SER A 245 -18.62 -0.97 6.34
N ASP A 246 -17.46 -1.25 6.94
CA ASP A 246 -16.15 -1.07 6.30
C ASP A 246 -15.95 -2.07 5.16
N THR A 247 -15.09 -1.70 4.20
CA THR A 247 -14.58 -2.66 3.21
C THR A 247 -13.19 -3.16 3.59
N ILE A 248 -12.94 -4.44 3.32
CA ILE A 248 -11.66 -5.10 3.50
C ILE A 248 -11.02 -5.30 2.12
N ALA A 249 -9.70 -5.21 2.04
CA ALA A 249 -8.95 -5.63 0.87
C ALA A 249 -7.73 -6.45 1.29
N TRP A 250 -7.28 -7.35 0.42
CA TRP A 250 -6.02 -8.07 0.60
C TRP A 250 -4.91 -7.39 -0.17
N GLN A 251 -3.71 -7.38 0.41
CA GLN A 251 -2.47 -7.27 -0.37
C GLN A 251 -1.63 -8.52 -0.18
N PHE A 252 -1.31 -9.16 -1.30
CA PHE A 252 -0.27 -10.17 -1.43
C PHE A 252 0.95 -9.51 -2.08
N ARG A 253 2.01 -9.31 -1.30
CA ARG A 253 3.26 -8.73 -1.77
C ARG A 253 4.23 -9.83 -2.13
N VAL A 254 4.94 -9.69 -3.24
CA VAL A 254 6.00 -10.61 -3.68
C VAL A 254 7.10 -9.78 -4.34
N ASN A 255 8.34 -9.88 -3.85
CA ASN A 255 9.46 -9.06 -4.33
C ASN A 255 10.73 -9.89 -4.58
N GLU A 256 11.37 -9.64 -5.73
CA GLU A 256 12.64 -10.22 -6.17
C GLU A 256 12.67 -11.76 -6.22
N PHE A 257 12.02 -12.32 -7.25
CA PHE A 257 12.09 -13.75 -7.58
C PHE A 257 13.52 -14.18 -7.95
N ILE A 258 13.94 -15.32 -7.43
CA ILE A 258 15.26 -15.91 -7.75
C ILE A 258 15.28 -16.44 -9.20
N ASN A 259 14.16 -16.96 -9.70
CA ASN A 259 13.96 -17.26 -11.12
C ASN A 259 12.88 -16.33 -11.70
N PRO A 260 13.25 -15.34 -12.55
CA PRO A 260 12.29 -14.42 -13.16
C PRO A 260 11.22 -15.08 -14.03
N ALA A 261 11.51 -16.21 -14.67
CA ALA A 261 10.55 -16.92 -15.52
C ALA A 261 9.45 -17.62 -14.71
N GLU A 262 9.83 -18.29 -13.61
CA GLU A 262 8.88 -18.86 -12.65
C GLU A 262 8.06 -17.76 -11.97
N GLY A 263 8.70 -16.63 -11.63
CA GLY A 263 8.03 -15.45 -11.08
C GLY A 263 6.99 -14.87 -12.03
N ALA A 264 7.30 -14.70 -13.31
CA ALA A 264 6.35 -14.25 -14.33
C ALA A 264 5.14 -15.21 -14.44
N ALA A 265 5.40 -16.52 -14.55
CA ALA A 265 4.33 -17.53 -14.60
C ALA A 265 3.44 -17.52 -13.35
N TYR A 266 4.02 -17.29 -12.17
CA TYR A 266 3.25 -17.15 -10.92
C TYR A 266 2.40 -15.89 -10.87
N LEU A 267 2.94 -14.75 -11.31
CA LEU A 267 2.25 -13.46 -11.32
C LEU A 267 1.15 -13.36 -12.39
N ASP A 268 1.26 -14.09 -13.49
CA ASP A 268 0.24 -14.08 -14.56
C ASP A 268 -0.93 -15.05 -14.25
N LYS A 269 -0.80 -15.89 -13.22
CA LYS A 269 -1.86 -16.78 -12.77
C LYS A 269 -2.88 -16.07 -11.87
N ALA A 270 -4.15 -16.13 -12.27
CA ALA A 270 -5.27 -15.92 -11.36
C ALA A 270 -5.51 -17.16 -10.48
N TRP A 271 -5.68 -16.95 -9.18
CA TRP A 271 -6.02 -17.98 -8.21
C TRP A 271 -7.48 -17.84 -7.76
N PRO A 272 -8.24 -18.94 -7.59
CA PRO A 272 -9.58 -18.86 -7.03
C PRO A 272 -9.52 -18.49 -5.55
N VAL A 273 -10.42 -17.61 -5.12
CA VAL A 273 -10.61 -17.16 -3.73
C VAL A 273 -12.09 -17.22 -3.44
N PHE A 274 -12.46 -17.62 -2.22
CA PHE A 274 -13.87 -17.86 -1.87
C PHE A 274 -14.29 -16.98 -0.71
N LEU A 275 -15.40 -16.26 -0.89
CA LEU A 275 -16.13 -15.59 0.18
C LEU A 275 -17.26 -16.50 0.64
N LEU A 276 -17.19 -16.89 1.90
CA LEU A 276 -18.20 -17.67 2.61
C LEU A 276 -19.10 -16.70 3.39
N ARG A 277 -20.36 -16.56 2.95
CA ARG A 277 -21.42 -15.86 3.66
C ARG A 277 -22.08 -16.79 4.66
N ALA A 278 -22.05 -16.47 5.95
CA ALA A 278 -22.72 -17.29 6.96
C ALA A 278 -24.23 -17.31 6.72
N LYS A 279 -24.81 -18.51 6.55
CA LYS A 279 -26.27 -18.64 6.41
C LYS A 279 -26.95 -18.34 7.75
N PRO A 280 -28.11 -17.66 7.77
CA PRO A 280 -28.96 -17.57 8.96
C PRO A 280 -29.31 -18.97 9.46
N SER A 281 -29.39 -19.18 10.78
CA SER A 281 -29.86 -20.46 11.32
C SER A 281 -31.32 -20.69 10.93
N GLU A 282 -31.61 -21.82 10.27
CA GLU A 282 -32.98 -22.21 9.94
C GLU A 282 -33.79 -22.45 11.22
N GLY A 283 -34.64 -21.49 11.56
CA GLY A 283 -35.46 -21.48 12.77
C GLY A 283 -34.72 -20.96 14.00
N GLY A 284 -35.34 -20.01 14.70
CA GLY A 284 -34.89 -19.52 16.01
C GLY A 284 -35.13 -20.51 17.16
N ARG A 285 -34.77 -21.79 16.96
CA ARG A 285 -34.76 -22.84 17.99
C ARG A 285 -33.34 -23.36 18.12
N GLY A 286 -32.86 -23.43 19.36
CA GLY A 286 -31.43 -23.55 19.71
C GLY A 286 -30.86 -24.96 19.59
N ASP A 287 -31.26 -25.74 18.59
CA ASP A 287 -30.92 -27.16 18.42
C ASP A 287 -30.36 -27.52 17.03
N GLY A 288 -30.37 -26.60 16.05
CA GLY A 288 -29.78 -26.84 14.71
C GLY A 288 -29.04 -25.66 14.06
N GLY A 289 -28.85 -24.55 14.78
CA GLY A 289 -28.32 -23.30 14.21
C GLY A 289 -26.80 -23.24 14.00
N VAL A 290 -26.36 -22.30 13.17
CA VAL A 290 -24.96 -21.84 13.15
C VAL A 290 -24.54 -21.47 14.57
N ALA A 291 -23.39 -21.99 15.02
CA ALA A 291 -22.95 -21.78 16.40
C ALA A 291 -22.74 -20.27 16.67
N PRO A 292 -22.92 -19.82 17.93
CA PRO A 292 -22.83 -18.40 18.28
C PRO A 292 -21.51 -17.78 17.81
N ALA A 293 -21.57 -16.53 17.36
CA ALA A 293 -20.37 -15.79 16.95
C ALA A 293 -19.36 -15.74 18.10
N MET A 294 -18.11 -16.10 17.79
CA MET A 294 -16.97 -16.09 18.69
C MET A 294 -15.94 -15.10 18.14
N PRO A 295 -16.12 -13.78 18.39
CA PRO A 295 -15.29 -12.75 17.79
C PRO A 295 -13.80 -12.92 18.13
N LEU A 296 -12.97 -12.60 17.14
CA LEU A 296 -11.53 -12.47 17.25
C LEU A 296 -11.17 -11.03 17.60
N THR A 297 -10.21 -10.88 18.50
CA THR A 297 -9.55 -9.62 18.85
C THR A 297 -8.21 -9.51 18.14
N ALA A 298 -7.66 -8.31 18.06
CA ALA A 298 -6.32 -8.05 17.52
C ALA A 298 -5.28 -8.92 18.24
N PRO A 299 -4.46 -9.70 17.50
CA PRO A 299 -3.29 -10.33 18.07
C PRO A 299 -2.30 -9.28 18.61
N PRO A 300 -1.57 -9.56 19.70
CA PRO A 300 -0.45 -8.73 20.10
C PRO A 300 0.55 -8.60 18.95
N LEU A 301 0.97 -7.37 18.65
CA LEU A 301 1.99 -7.12 17.63
C LEU A 301 3.36 -7.61 18.11
N LYS A 302 4.16 -8.14 17.18
CA LYS A 302 5.54 -8.56 17.43
C LYS A 302 6.45 -7.34 17.65
N THR A 303 7.42 -7.50 18.55
CA THR A 303 8.50 -6.53 18.73
C THR A 303 9.44 -6.55 17.53
N ARG A 304 9.94 -5.38 17.13
CA ARG A 304 10.96 -5.22 16.09
C ARG A 304 12.35 -5.15 16.72
N GLY A 305 13.38 -5.49 15.94
CA GLY A 305 14.77 -5.37 16.35
C GLY A 305 15.31 -6.59 17.11
N THR A 306 16.60 -6.83 16.92
CA THR A 306 17.36 -7.93 17.55
C THR A 306 18.31 -7.45 18.63
N GLY A 307 18.41 -6.13 18.87
CA GLY A 307 19.45 -5.48 19.66
C GLY A 307 20.77 -5.25 18.90
N GLU A 308 20.85 -5.61 17.62
CA GLU A 308 22.05 -5.43 16.78
C GLU A 308 21.88 -4.17 15.95
N SER A 309 22.67 -3.14 16.21
CA SER A 309 22.56 -1.85 15.49
C SER A 309 23.55 -1.74 14.33
N GLU A 310 23.14 -1.08 13.25
CA GLU A 310 24.00 -0.69 12.13
C GLU A 310 24.95 0.47 12.45
N GLU A 311 24.88 1.07 13.64
CA GLU A 311 25.66 2.24 14.08
C GLU A 311 27.18 2.12 13.83
N TRP A 312 27.74 0.90 13.87
CA TRP A 312 29.16 0.66 13.57
C TRP A 312 29.57 1.07 12.14
N LEU A 313 28.63 1.16 11.20
CA LEU A 313 28.86 1.65 9.84
C LEU A 313 28.90 3.17 9.72
N ARG A 314 28.48 3.95 10.73
CA ARG A 314 28.32 5.41 10.62
C ARG A 314 29.58 6.12 10.14
N SER A 315 30.75 5.78 10.71
CA SER A 315 32.03 6.37 10.29
C SER A 315 32.45 6.00 8.86
N ALA A 316 32.02 4.84 8.34
CA ALA A 316 32.27 4.45 6.95
C ALA A 316 31.28 5.15 5.99
N LEU A 317 30.03 5.34 6.40
CA LEU A 317 29.02 6.11 5.68
C LEU A 317 29.43 7.59 5.55
N GLU A 318 29.95 8.20 6.61
CA GLU A 318 30.55 9.54 6.57
C GLU A 318 31.70 9.63 5.56
N LYS A 319 32.63 8.67 5.56
CA LYS A 319 33.73 8.60 4.57
C LYS A 319 33.20 8.43 3.14
N LEU A 320 32.13 7.66 2.94
CA LEU A 320 31.49 7.49 1.64
C LEU A 320 30.89 8.80 1.15
N VAL A 321 30.25 9.58 2.02
CA VAL A 321 29.75 10.93 1.70
C VAL A 321 30.87 11.85 1.25
N GLU A 322 31.98 11.93 1.98
CA GLU A 322 33.11 12.78 1.58
C GLU A 322 33.75 12.31 0.27
N ALA A 323 33.82 11.00 0.02
CA ALA A 323 34.30 10.47 -1.26
C ALA A 323 33.35 10.81 -2.43
N VAL A 324 32.04 10.74 -2.21
CA VAL A 324 31.02 11.14 -3.19
C VAL A 324 31.12 12.64 -3.49
N LYS A 325 31.18 13.51 -2.46
CA LYS A 325 31.38 14.96 -2.62
C LYS A 325 32.64 15.26 -3.42
N THR A 326 33.78 14.70 -3.00
CA THR A 326 35.08 14.89 -3.66
C THR A 326 35.01 14.51 -5.14
N ARG A 327 34.36 13.38 -5.48
CA ARG A 327 34.18 12.96 -6.87
C ARG A 327 33.30 13.94 -7.66
N MET A 328 32.21 14.44 -7.09
CA MET A 328 31.34 15.41 -7.78
C MET A 328 32.01 16.78 -7.96
N GLU A 329 32.80 17.23 -6.98
CA GLU A 329 33.55 18.48 -7.08
C GLU A 329 34.70 18.38 -8.10
N VAL A 330 35.53 17.33 -8.01
CA VAL A 330 36.75 17.19 -8.83
C VAL A 330 36.45 16.68 -10.24
N ASP A 331 35.64 15.62 -10.40
CA ASP A 331 35.42 14.99 -11.71
C ASP A 331 34.27 15.66 -12.49
N ARG A 332 33.36 16.38 -11.81
CA ARG A 332 32.17 16.99 -12.42
C ARG A 332 32.05 18.51 -12.28
N GLY A 333 32.82 19.16 -11.40
CA GLY A 333 32.70 20.61 -11.16
C GLY A 333 31.39 21.03 -10.50
N LEU A 334 30.72 20.10 -9.81
CA LEU A 334 29.45 20.32 -9.12
C LEU A 334 29.69 20.54 -7.63
N VAL A 335 28.85 21.34 -6.99
CA VAL A 335 28.89 21.60 -5.55
C VAL A 335 27.66 21.03 -4.87
N LEU A 336 27.81 20.50 -3.64
CA LEU A 336 26.67 20.08 -2.84
C LEU A 336 25.87 21.32 -2.42
N THR A 337 24.59 21.37 -2.79
CA THR A 337 23.69 22.48 -2.43
C THR A 337 22.69 22.09 -1.35
N HIS A 338 22.19 20.85 -1.37
CA HIS A 338 21.19 20.36 -0.41
C HIS A 338 21.50 18.93 0.03
N SER A 339 21.06 18.58 1.24
CA SER A 339 21.00 17.21 1.74
C SER A 339 19.61 16.97 2.30
N PHE A 340 18.95 15.93 1.83
CA PHE A 340 17.61 15.53 2.27
C PHE A 340 17.72 14.27 3.14
N PRO A 341 17.75 14.41 4.48
CA PRO A 341 17.70 13.25 5.37
C PRO A 341 16.32 12.59 5.26
N LEU A 342 16.30 11.25 5.32
CA LEU A 342 15.07 10.48 5.36
C LEU A 342 14.86 10.00 6.80
N ALA A 343 13.60 9.90 7.21
CA ALA A 343 13.22 9.47 8.55
C ALA A 343 12.33 8.21 8.48
N PRO A 344 12.41 7.31 9.48
CA PRO A 344 11.50 6.18 9.58
C PRO A 344 10.03 6.63 9.70
N CYS A 345 9.20 6.23 8.75
CA CYS A 345 7.75 6.40 8.80
C CYS A 345 7.10 5.13 9.37
N MET A 346 6.46 5.26 10.53
CA MET A 346 5.71 4.19 11.18
C MET A 346 4.27 4.63 11.46
N PRO A 347 3.34 4.42 10.50
CA PRO A 347 1.93 4.74 10.69
C PRO A 347 1.29 3.97 11.84
N ASP A 348 0.50 4.68 12.66
CA ASP A 348 -0.38 4.10 13.66
C ASP A 348 -1.71 3.71 12.99
N ALA A 349 -1.89 2.41 12.75
CA ALA A 349 -3.08 1.85 12.14
C ALA A 349 -4.38 2.20 12.89
N ILE A 350 -4.34 2.31 14.23
CA ILE A 350 -5.52 2.67 15.03
C ILE A 350 -5.91 4.12 14.78
N ARG A 351 -4.93 5.03 14.72
CA ARG A 351 -5.19 6.43 14.36
C ARG A 351 -5.67 6.57 12.91
N CYS A 352 -5.07 5.88 11.94
CA CYS A 352 -5.58 5.86 10.54
C CYS A 352 -7.05 5.40 10.44
N ILE A 353 -7.53 4.62 11.40
CA ILE A 353 -8.89 4.05 11.48
C ILE A 353 -9.87 4.94 12.25
N SER A 354 -9.39 5.90 13.06
CA SER A 354 -10.21 6.61 14.07
C SER A 354 -10.02 8.13 14.13
N ASP A 355 -8.85 8.65 13.78
CA ASP A 355 -8.46 10.06 13.85
C ASP A 355 -8.49 10.64 12.43
N LEU A 356 -9.47 11.51 12.16
CA LEU A 356 -9.68 12.05 10.81
C LEU A 356 -8.62 13.06 10.36
N ASP A 357 -7.75 13.51 11.26
CA ASP A 357 -6.67 14.44 10.97
C ASP A 357 -5.30 13.74 10.92
N TYR A 358 -5.24 12.40 11.12
CA TYR A 358 -3.98 11.65 11.17
C TYR A 358 -3.50 11.16 9.80
N CYS A 359 -2.48 11.83 9.28
CA CYS A 359 -1.85 11.54 7.99
C CYS A 359 -0.31 11.42 8.16
N PRO A 360 0.22 10.27 8.62
CA PRO A 360 1.65 10.06 8.88
C PRO A 360 2.51 9.96 7.62
N VAL A 361 1.89 9.63 6.48
CA VAL A 361 2.54 9.63 5.17
C VAL A 361 2.48 11.06 4.64
N ALA A 362 3.57 11.79 4.81
CA ALA A 362 3.61 13.22 4.57
C ALA A 362 3.43 13.57 3.09
N MET A 363 2.38 14.34 2.75
CA MET A 363 2.42 15.29 1.62
C MET A 363 1.44 16.46 1.85
N PRO A 364 1.99 17.66 2.10
CA PRO A 364 1.43 18.87 1.53
C PRO A 364 2.53 19.73 0.88
N ILE A 365 2.78 19.56 -0.42
CA ILE A 365 3.47 20.62 -1.18
C ILE A 365 2.50 21.81 -1.26
N PRO A 366 2.87 23.02 -0.77
CA PRO A 366 1.91 24.12 -0.53
C PRO A 366 1.08 24.58 -1.73
N GLN A 367 1.53 24.28 -2.95
CA GLN A 367 0.91 24.71 -4.20
C GLN A 367 -0.22 23.79 -4.69
N TRP A 368 -0.41 22.61 -4.10
CA TRP A 368 -1.27 21.58 -4.68
C TRP A 368 -2.76 21.76 -4.42
N ASN A 369 -3.14 22.45 -3.34
CA ASN A 369 -4.53 22.62 -2.92
C ASN A 369 -5.32 21.28 -2.86
N LEU A 370 -4.63 20.16 -2.60
CA LEU A 370 -5.28 18.90 -2.25
C LEU A 370 -6.03 19.15 -0.94
N THR A 371 -7.35 19.03 -1.01
CA THR A 371 -8.26 19.18 0.12
C THR A 371 -7.93 18.17 1.21
N ALA A 372 -7.21 18.63 2.24
CA ALA A 372 -6.79 17.91 3.45
C ALA A 372 -6.07 16.57 3.22
N CYS A 373 -5.00 16.33 3.97
CA CYS A 373 -4.36 15.02 4.02
C CYS A 373 -5.38 14.04 4.65
N ASN A 374 -6.09 13.28 3.82
CA ASN A 374 -7.12 12.36 4.30
C ASN A 374 -6.46 11.28 5.17
N PRO A 375 -7.12 10.86 6.25
CA PRO A 375 -6.54 9.93 7.21
C PRO A 375 -6.21 8.60 6.55
N THR A 376 -4.91 8.26 6.49
CA THR A 376 -4.41 7.11 5.75
C THR A 376 -3.06 6.62 6.25
N CYS A 377 -2.89 5.30 6.23
CA CYS A 377 -1.65 4.58 6.47
C CYS A 377 -0.96 4.15 5.16
N ASP A 378 -1.51 4.58 4.01
CA ASP A 378 -1.02 4.30 2.64
C ASP A 378 -0.63 2.83 2.38
N TRP A 379 -1.37 1.89 2.99
CA TRP A 379 -1.15 0.45 2.84
C TRP A 379 0.23 -0.02 3.31
N PHE A 380 0.87 0.72 4.22
CA PHE A 380 2.13 0.32 4.83
C PHE A 380 1.94 -0.98 5.62
N THR A 381 2.96 -1.85 5.60
CA THR A 381 2.91 -3.14 6.29
C THR A 381 3.90 -3.23 7.46
N ARG A 382 3.48 -3.87 8.55
CA ARG A 382 4.29 -4.10 9.76
C ARG A 382 5.48 -5.02 9.52
N ASP A 383 5.54 -5.77 8.42
CA ASP A 383 6.77 -6.48 8.06
C ASP A 383 7.76 -5.65 7.20
N SER A 384 7.51 -4.35 7.02
CA SER A 384 8.46 -3.41 6.43
C SER A 384 8.79 -2.25 7.36
N LEU A 385 9.98 -1.69 7.26
CA LEU A 385 10.26 -0.32 7.71
C LEU A 385 10.32 0.58 6.48
N TYR A 386 9.65 1.72 6.55
CA TYR A 386 9.65 2.70 5.46
C TYR A 386 10.49 3.90 5.88
N SER A 387 11.33 4.43 4.99
CA SER A 387 12.08 5.68 5.19
C SER A 387 11.63 6.70 4.13
N THR A 388 11.09 7.84 4.56
CA THR A 388 10.56 8.90 3.68
C THR A 388 11.09 10.28 4.08
N PRO A 389 11.02 11.29 3.22
CA PRO A 389 11.33 12.67 3.62
C PRO A 389 10.43 13.11 4.80
N PRO A 390 11.00 13.73 5.86
CA PRO A 390 10.23 14.39 6.91
C PRO A 390 9.22 15.42 6.37
N ALA A 391 8.14 15.68 7.12
CA ALA A 391 7.09 16.62 6.70
C ALA A 391 7.56 18.09 6.60
N ASP A 392 8.67 18.43 7.26
CA ASP A 392 9.37 19.72 7.23
C ASP A 392 10.54 19.77 6.23
N SER A 393 10.70 18.75 5.38
CA SER A 393 11.71 18.75 4.31
C SER A 393 11.51 19.91 3.34
N ASP A 394 12.62 20.41 2.77
CA ASP A 394 12.57 21.43 1.73
C ASP A 394 12.18 20.85 0.36
N PHE A 395 10.92 20.47 0.23
CA PHE A 395 10.35 19.91 -0.99
C PHE A 395 10.48 20.84 -2.21
N ILE A 396 10.67 22.16 -2.03
CA ILE A 396 10.81 23.08 -3.18
C ILE A 396 12.11 22.83 -3.95
N ASN A 397 13.14 22.32 -3.25
CA ASN A 397 14.42 21.94 -3.84
C ASN A 397 14.52 20.43 -4.12
N PHE A 398 13.51 19.63 -3.75
CA PHE A 398 13.52 18.20 -4.02
C PHE A 398 12.99 17.89 -5.44
N MET A 399 13.86 18.18 -6.43
CA MET A 399 13.63 18.14 -7.88
C MET A 399 14.89 17.67 -8.60
N ILE A 400 14.78 17.28 -9.88
CA ILE A 400 15.92 16.96 -10.76
C ILE A 400 15.86 17.71 -12.11
N PRO A 401 16.14 19.04 -12.13
CA PRO A 401 16.31 19.82 -13.36
C PRO A 401 17.53 19.35 -14.18
N ARG A 402 17.80 19.99 -15.33
CA ARG A 402 18.80 19.54 -16.33
C ARG A 402 20.19 19.28 -15.74
N ASP A 403 20.68 20.20 -14.93
CA ASP A 403 22.07 20.21 -14.46
C ASP A 403 22.25 19.73 -13.02
N ARG A 404 21.15 19.38 -12.34
CA ARG A 404 21.17 18.82 -10.98
C ARG A 404 21.37 17.31 -11.02
N ILE A 405 22.23 16.81 -10.15
CA ILE A 405 22.41 15.38 -9.88
C ILE A 405 21.93 15.10 -8.47
N LEU A 406 21.20 13.99 -8.28
CA LEU A 406 20.85 13.47 -6.96
C LEU A 406 21.64 12.18 -6.71
N ILE A 407 22.22 12.03 -5.52
CA ILE A 407 22.91 10.80 -5.13
C ILE A 407 22.30 10.30 -3.83
N VAL A 408 21.69 9.12 -3.89
CA VAL A 408 21.09 8.45 -2.73
C VAL A 408 22.19 7.63 -2.05
N VAL A 409 22.47 7.90 -0.78
CA VAL A 409 23.53 7.24 -0.01
C VAL A 409 22.92 6.60 1.24
N GLY A 410 23.30 5.36 1.53
CA GLY A 410 22.71 4.59 2.63
C GLY A 410 23.38 3.26 2.92
N VAL A 411 22.71 2.47 3.77
CA VAL A 411 23.13 1.12 4.17
C VAL A 411 22.29 0.07 3.44
N ASN A 412 22.95 -0.94 2.89
CA ASN A 412 22.28 -2.07 2.25
C ASN A 412 21.84 -3.08 3.31
N HIS A 413 20.72 -2.80 3.99
CA HIS A 413 20.20 -3.62 5.10
C HIS A 413 20.01 -5.10 4.73
N ALA A 414 19.80 -5.42 3.45
CA ALA A 414 19.69 -6.81 2.99
C ALA A 414 21.03 -7.56 2.94
N LEU A 415 22.13 -6.89 2.57
CA LEU A 415 23.47 -7.49 2.64
C LEU A 415 23.94 -7.71 4.08
N LEU A 416 23.46 -6.90 5.02
CA LEU A 416 23.67 -7.09 6.47
C LEU A 416 22.78 -8.17 7.09
N GLY A 417 21.77 -8.67 6.38
CA GLY A 417 20.77 -9.58 6.94
C GLY A 417 19.80 -8.92 7.92
N LYS A 418 19.72 -7.57 7.94
CA LYS A 418 18.71 -6.82 8.67
C LYS A 418 17.35 -6.83 8.00
N ALA A 419 17.31 -6.95 6.67
CA ALA A 419 16.09 -7.19 5.90
C ALA A 419 16.30 -8.38 4.94
N ALA A 420 15.23 -9.09 4.59
CA ALA A 420 15.26 -10.12 3.55
C ALA A 420 15.28 -9.50 2.14
N PHE A 421 14.66 -8.31 1.99
CA PHE A 421 14.61 -7.52 0.78
C PHE A 421 14.61 -6.03 1.12
N THR A 422 15.37 -5.21 0.39
CA THR A 422 15.19 -3.75 0.41
C THR A 422 15.06 -3.20 -0.99
N ASN A 423 14.31 -2.12 -1.13
CA ASN A 423 14.37 -1.26 -2.29
C ASN A 423 14.19 0.21 -1.89
N PHE A 424 14.64 1.12 -2.74
CA PHE A 424 14.11 2.48 -2.75
C PHE A 424 13.57 2.85 -4.12
N LEU A 425 12.64 3.80 -4.12
CA LEU A 425 12.07 4.40 -5.32
C LEU A 425 12.19 5.93 -5.26
N VAL A 426 12.31 6.53 -6.43
CA VAL A 426 12.20 7.99 -6.61
C VAL A 426 11.16 8.23 -7.69
N THR A 427 10.09 8.95 -7.39
CA THR A 427 8.99 9.19 -8.33
C THR A 427 8.72 10.66 -8.53
N GLY A 428 8.40 11.04 -9.76
CA GLY A 428 7.73 12.31 -10.03
C GLY A 428 6.29 12.30 -9.50
N ILE A 429 5.85 13.46 -9.01
CA ILE A 429 4.53 13.69 -8.41
C ILE A 429 3.34 13.64 -9.38
N ARG A 430 3.55 13.79 -10.70
CA ARG A 430 2.50 13.71 -11.73
C ARG A 430 2.16 12.26 -12.07
N ASN A 431 3.12 11.36 -11.86
CA ASN A 431 3.02 9.92 -12.14
C ASN A 431 3.50 9.08 -10.94
N PRO A 432 2.96 9.29 -9.72
CA PRO A 432 3.51 8.69 -8.51
C PRO A 432 3.46 7.16 -8.56
N GLU A 433 4.61 6.54 -8.35
CA GLU A 433 4.83 5.08 -8.31
C GLU A 433 4.36 4.32 -9.57
N ARG A 434 4.25 5.03 -10.72
CA ARG A 434 3.84 4.41 -11.98
C ARG A 434 5.03 3.67 -12.63
N PRO A 435 4.85 2.40 -13.04
CA PRO A 435 5.87 1.67 -13.78
C PRO A 435 6.31 2.44 -15.03
N GLY A 436 7.61 2.53 -15.28
CA GLY A 436 8.17 3.35 -16.37
C GLY A 436 8.31 4.85 -16.05
N HIS A 437 7.75 5.35 -14.95
CA HIS A 437 7.93 6.74 -14.48
C HIS A 437 8.65 6.85 -13.13
N THR A 438 8.99 5.71 -12.52
CA THR A 438 9.60 5.64 -11.20
C THR A 438 10.87 4.78 -11.23
N PRO A 439 12.06 5.40 -11.28
CA PRO A 439 13.33 4.75 -10.91
C PRO A 439 13.21 4.00 -9.58
N ASN A 440 13.68 2.75 -9.56
CA ASN A 440 13.57 1.85 -8.42
C ASN A 440 14.73 0.85 -8.37
N PHE A 441 15.36 0.72 -7.20
CA PHE A 441 16.62 0.01 -7.02
C PHE A 441 16.49 -0.96 -5.85
N SER A 442 16.70 -2.25 -6.11
CA SER A 442 16.78 -3.29 -5.08
C SER A 442 18.16 -3.31 -4.41
N SER A 443 18.25 -3.94 -3.24
CA SER A 443 19.53 -4.28 -2.59
C SER A 443 20.54 -4.95 -3.53
N SER A 444 20.07 -5.78 -4.47
CA SER A 444 20.89 -6.45 -5.48
C SER A 444 21.39 -5.51 -6.59
N HIS A 445 20.64 -4.47 -6.97
CA HIS A 445 21.11 -3.41 -7.88
C HIS A 445 22.18 -2.55 -7.19
N LEU A 446 21.97 -2.20 -5.92
CA LEU A 446 22.81 -1.28 -5.15
C LEU A 446 24.17 -1.88 -4.71
N ALA A 447 24.30 -3.21 -4.77
CA ALA A 447 25.47 -3.93 -4.29
C ALA A 447 26.76 -3.52 -5.01
N GLY A 448 27.82 -3.26 -4.24
CA GLY A 448 29.15 -2.87 -4.74
C GLY A 448 29.33 -1.38 -5.05
N SER A 449 28.27 -0.56 -5.01
CA SER A 449 28.38 0.90 -5.22
C SER A 449 29.20 1.59 -4.12
N GLY A 450 29.07 1.17 -2.86
CA GLY A 450 29.94 1.65 -1.76
C GLY A 450 31.42 1.43 -2.03
N GLN A 451 31.81 0.29 -2.62
CA GLN A 451 33.20 0.01 -3.02
C GLN A 451 33.68 0.85 -4.20
N TYR A 452 32.78 1.25 -5.11
CA TYR A 452 33.12 2.06 -6.28
C TYR A 452 33.42 3.53 -5.94
N TYR A 453 32.77 4.07 -4.90
CA TYR A 453 33.04 5.42 -4.38
C TYR A 453 34.06 5.42 -3.23
N LEU A 454 34.04 4.42 -2.34
CA LEU A 454 34.95 4.29 -1.19
C LEU A 454 35.76 2.98 -1.25
N PRO A 455 36.71 2.85 -2.19
CA PRO A 455 37.58 1.69 -2.28
C PRO A 455 38.55 1.64 -1.09
N GLY A 456 38.79 0.44 -0.55
CA GLY A 456 39.80 0.20 0.49
C GLY A 456 39.31 0.30 1.94
N VAL A 457 38.05 0.66 2.18
CA VAL A 457 37.42 0.64 3.52
C VAL A 457 36.57 -0.63 3.65
N ARG A 458 37.24 -1.78 3.81
CA ARG A 458 36.61 -3.10 3.92
C ARG A 458 36.70 -3.65 5.36
N PRO A 459 35.64 -4.32 5.84
CA PRO A 459 34.45 -4.78 5.10
C PRO A 459 33.33 -3.73 4.97
N GLU A 460 33.44 -2.56 5.59
CA GLU A 460 32.34 -1.62 5.77
C GLU A 460 31.69 -1.18 4.44
N SER A 461 32.48 -0.77 3.44
CA SER A 461 31.93 -0.28 2.16
C SER A 461 31.37 -1.36 1.24
N ASP A 462 31.41 -2.65 1.63
CA ASP A 462 30.61 -3.70 0.99
C ASP A 462 29.12 -3.64 1.38
N PHE A 463 28.81 -3.04 2.55
CA PHE A 463 27.45 -2.89 3.07
C PHE A 463 26.84 -1.51 2.82
N LEU A 464 27.59 -0.59 2.20
CA LEU A 464 27.12 0.76 1.88
C LEU A 464 26.75 0.89 0.40
N TYR A 465 25.85 1.82 0.10
CA TYR A 465 25.51 2.16 -1.27
C TYR A 465 25.55 3.66 -1.56
N ALA A 466 25.82 3.99 -2.82
CA ALA A 466 25.71 5.34 -3.39
C ALA A 466 25.23 5.23 -4.85
N GLN A 467 24.01 5.67 -5.13
CA GLN A 467 23.36 5.57 -6.44
C GLN A 467 23.13 6.97 -7.02
N GLU A 468 23.74 7.26 -8.18
CA GLU A 468 23.56 8.50 -8.92
C GLU A 468 22.25 8.44 -9.75
N LEU A 469 21.50 9.53 -9.71
CA LEU A 469 20.35 9.83 -10.57
C LEU A 469 20.72 11.09 -11.36
N SER A 470 20.81 10.98 -12.68
CA SER A 470 21.33 12.05 -13.53
C SER A 470 20.60 12.16 -14.86
N ARG A 471 20.61 13.35 -15.45
CA ARG A 471 20.14 13.60 -16.82
C ARG A 471 21.18 13.22 -17.89
N ASP A 472 22.42 12.96 -17.47
CA ASP A 472 23.52 12.48 -18.31
C ASP A 472 24.44 11.55 -17.51
N CYS A 473 24.46 10.27 -17.87
CA CYS A 473 25.39 9.27 -17.31
C CYS A 473 26.70 9.12 -18.12
N GLY A 474 26.88 9.88 -19.19
CA GLY A 474 28.03 9.79 -20.10
C GLY A 474 27.98 8.60 -21.07
N PHE A 475 29.00 8.50 -21.92
CA PHE A 475 29.18 7.39 -22.85
C PHE A 475 30.63 6.85 -22.80
N PRO A 476 30.86 5.59 -22.39
CA PRO A 476 29.87 4.66 -21.84
C PRO A 476 29.26 5.18 -20.52
N PRO A 477 28.07 4.70 -20.12
CA PRO A 477 27.46 5.10 -18.85
C PRO A 477 28.37 4.84 -17.65
N ARG A 478 28.45 5.80 -16.73
CA ARG A 478 29.16 5.65 -15.45
C ARG A 478 28.52 4.52 -14.61
N PRO A 479 29.31 3.70 -13.89
CA PRO A 479 28.78 2.74 -12.94
C PRO A 479 27.89 3.40 -11.88
N PHE A 480 26.78 2.75 -11.53
CA PHE A 480 25.80 3.23 -10.54
C PHE A 480 25.21 4.61 -10.84
N CYS A 481 25.04 4.92 -12.13
CA CYS A 481 24.29 6.08 -12.62
C CYS A 481 23.03 5.62 -13.37
N GLU A 482 21.86 6.06 -12.89
CA GLU A 482 20.59 5.91 -13.58
C GLU A 482 20.31 7.15 -14.44
N LEU A 483 19.97 6.93 -15.70
CA LEU A 483 19.57 7.98 -16.61
C LEU A 483 18.09 8.34 -16.40
N VAL A 484 17.83 9.45 -15.72
CA VAL A 484 16.48 9.97 -15.51
C VAL A 484 16.05 10.78 -16.73
N THR A 485 15.14 10.25 -17.55
CA THR A 485 14.61 10.97 -18.72
C THR A 485 13.43 11.88 -18.36
N GLU A 486 13.09 12.83 -19.24
CA GLU A 486 11.91 13.70 -19.08
C GLU A 486 10.60 12.90 -19.11
N ASP A 487 10.58 11.76 -19.83
CA ASP A 487 9.44 10.82 -19.84
C ASP A 487 9.26 10.16 -18.47
N ASN A 488 10.35 9.83 -17.75
CA ASN A 488 10.23 9.23 -16.42
C ASN A 488 9.79 10.29 -15.39
N ILE A 489 10.57 11.37 -15.29
CA ILE A 489 10.43 12.45 -14.33
C ILE A 489 10.76 13.75 -15.07
N ALA A 490 9.82 14.68 -15.19
CA ALA A 490 10.07 15.93 -15.91
C ALA A 490 10.90 16.94 -15.08
N TYR A 491 11.50 17.93 -15.76
CA TYR A 491 12.50 18.82 -15.15
C TYR A 491 11.95 19.76 -14.06
N ASP A 492 10.68 20.13 -14.17
CA ASP A 492 9.91 20.97 -13.26
C ASP A 492 9.11 20.15 -12.22
N GLU A 493 9.43 18.86 -12.06
CA GLU A 493 8.69 17.96 -11.17
C GLU A 493 9.30 17.86 -9.78
N TYR A 494 8.46 18.06 -8.77
CA TYR A 494 8.78 17.66 -7.39
C TYR A 494 8.87 16.13 -7.27
N LEU A 495 9.67 15.67 -6.33
CA LEU A 495 9.92 14.25 -6.12
C LEU A 495 9.28 13.74 -4.83
N PHE A 496 8.89 12.47 -4.86
CA PHE A 496 8.65 11.66 -3.67
C PHE A 496 9.66 10.53 -3.63
N PHE A 497 10.10 10.17 -2.42
CA PHE A 497 11.05 9.10 -2.16
C PHE A 497 10.50 8.17 -1.08
N ALA A 498 10.66 6.87 -1.28
CA ALA A 498 10.48 5.89 -0.23
C ALA A 498 11.55 4.80 -0.34
N GLU A 499 12.31 4.57 0.72
CA GLU A 499 12.98 3.29 0.95
C GLU A 499 12.05 2.38 1.74
N ARG A 500 12.13 1.09 1.45
CA ARG A 500 11.29 0.04 2.05
C ARG A 500 12.21 -1.13 2.42
N ALA A 501 12.38 -1.38 3.71
CA ALA A 501 13.20 -2.47 4.24
C ALA A 501 12.31 -3.58 4.80
N TYR A 502 12.16 -4.66 4.03
CA TYR A 502 11.22 -5.74 4.29
C TYR A 502 11.86 -6.91 5.04
N LEU A 503 11.18 -7.33 6.11
CA LEU A 503 11.34 -8.56 6.86
C LEU A 503 12.73 -8.80 7.46
N GLU A 504 12.91 -8.41 8.71
CA GLU A 504 13.97 -8.92 9.58
C GLU A 504 13.60 -10.36 9.98
N MET A 505 14.34 -11.35 9.46
CA MET A 505 13.96 -12.77 9.55
C MET A 505 13.87 -13.30 10.99
N GLN A 506 14.62 -12.70 11.92
CA GLN A 506 14.69 -13.10 13.33
C GLN A 506 13.45 -12.67 14.11
N THR A 507 12.93 -11.46 13.85
CA THR A 507 11.72 -10.92 14.51
C THR A 507 10.45 -11.20 13.71
N THR A 508 10.59 -11.54 12.43
CA THR A 508 9.51 -11.86 11.46
C THR A 508 8.58 -10.68 11.15
N VAL A 509 9.05 -9.46 11.41
CA VAL A 509 8.46 -8.16 11.08
C VAL A 509 9.53 -7.25 10.49
N GLY A 510 9.21 -5.98 10.19
CA GLY A 510 10.18 -5.05 9.62
C GLY A 510 11.25 -4.66 10.65
N PRO A 511 12.44 -4.21 10.21
CA PRO A 511 13.52 -3.80 11.12
C PRO A 511 13.07 -2.75 12.14
N SER A 512 13.77 -2.70 13.28
CA SER A 512 13.59 -1.60 14.24
C SER A 512 14.19 -0.30 13.69
N PRO A 513 13.48 0.83 13.76
CA PRO A 513 14.04 2.14 13.37
C PRO A 513 15.25 2.56 14.23
N ASP A 514 15.37 2.03 15.45
CA ASP A 514 16.48 2.34 16.36
C ASP A 514 17.75 1.50 16.05
N GLU A 515 17.63 0.51 15.16
CA GLU A 515 18.72 -0.42 14.81
C GLU A 515 19.26 -0.22 13.39
N VAL A 516 18.57 0.52 12.52
CA VAL A 516 19.01 0.78 11.13
C VAL A 516 19.37 2.24 10.89
N ILE A 517 20.29 2.49 9.96
CA ILE A 517 20.63 3.86 9.55
C ILE A 517 19.80 4.24 8.32
N SER A 518 18.87 5.18 8.47
CA SER A 518 18.11 5.72 7.33
C SER A 518 19.02 6.40 6.30
N PRO A 519 18.74 6.24 4.99
CA PRO A 519 19.48 6.91 3.93
C PRO A 519 19.22 8.42 3.89
N PHE A 520 19.99 9.11 3.04
CA PHE A 520 19.78 10.51 2.70
C PHE A 520 20.17 10.76 1.25
N ILE A 521 19.67 11.87 0.70
CA ILE A 521 19.85 12.22 -0.70
C ILE A 521 20.68 13.50 -0.79
N LEU A 522 21.83 13.42 -1.46
CA LEU A 522 22.72 14.55 -1.72
C LEU A 522 22.35 15.19 -3.06
N ALA A 523 22.11 16.50 -3.09
CA ALA A 523 21.85 17.24 -4.32
C ALA A 523 23.06 18.08 -4.72
N PHE A 524 23.54 17.85 -5.94
CA PHE A 524 24.67 18.53 -6.53
C PHE A 524 24.22 19.37 -7.72
N ASP A 525 24.57 20.66 -7.71
CA ASP A 525 24.32 21.61 -8.80
C ASP A 525 25.65 22.14 -9.38
N PRO A 526 25.65 22.74 -10.58
CA PRO A 526 26.82 23.49 -11.05
C PRO A 526 27.22 24.57 -10.04
N ALA A 527 28.52 24.77 -9.86
CA ALA A 527 29.02 25.93 -9.13
C ALA A 527 28.43 27.20 -9.74
N ALA A 528 27.78 28.05 -8.92
CA ALA A 528 27.11 29.24 -9.40
C ALA A 528 28.11 30.15 -10.15
N ASP A 529 27.78 30.53 -11.39
CA ASP A 529 28.61 31.45 -12.16
C ASP A 529 28.68 32.81 -11.46
N PRO A 530 29.85 33.25 -10.96
CA PRO A 530 29.99 34.53 -10.26
C PRO A 530 29.72 35.75 -11.17
N LEU A 531 29.57 35.56 -12.48
CA LEU A 531 29.19 36.62 -13.43
C LEU A 531 27.66 36.78 -13.57
N LEU A 532 26.85 35.78 -13.21
CA LEU A 532 25.38 35.85 -13.30
C LEU A 532 24.72 36.38 -12.03
N THR A 533 25.38 36.31 -10.88
CA THR A 533 24.91 36.94 -9.63
C THR A 533 25.14 38.46 -9.58
N ALA A 534 25.85 39.02 -10.57
CA ALA A 534 26.17 40.45 -10.69
C ALA A 534 25.16 41.27 -11.53
N VAL A 535 23.98 40.73 -11.85
CA VAL A 535 22.88 41.52 -12.42
C VAL A 535 22.13 42.20 -11.30
N ASP A 536 22.41 43.49 -11.08
CA ASP A 536 21.74 44.35 -10.09
C ASP A 536 20.21 44.20 -10.16
N VAL A 537 19.63 43.59 -9.12
CA VAL A 537 18.19 43.70 -8.86
C VAL A 537 17.95 45.14 -8.40
N PRO A 538 17.19 45.97 -9.13
CA PRO A 538 17.00 47.36 -8.75
C PRO A 538 16.28 47.43 -7.40
N GLU A 539 16.86 48.14 -6.42
CA GLU A 539 16.24 48.33 -5.11
C GLU A 539 14.78 48.84 -5.26
N PRO A 540 13.84 48.30 -4.46
CA PRO A 540 12.46 48.75 -4.51
C PRO A 540 12.39 50.23 -4.11
N ARG A 541 12.02 51.09 -5.05
CA ARG A 541 11.86 52.54 -4.84
C ARG A 541 10.92 52.82 -3.67
N VAL A 542 11.51 53.17 -2.52
CA VAL A 542 10.80 53.73 -1.37
C VAL A 542 10.12 55.03 -1.82
N LYS A 543 8.79 55.07 -1.74
CA LYS A 543 8.06 56.33 -1.96
C LYS A 543 8.24 57.23 -0.74
N PRO A 544 8.47 58.55 -0.90
CA PRO A 544 8.55 59.47 0.22
C PRO A 544 7.22 59.55 0.97
N GLU A 545 7.29 59.70 2.30
CA GLU A 545 6.12 59.97 3.12
C GLU A 545 5.53 61.36 2.77
N GLY A 546 4.27 61.39 2.33
CA GLY A 546 3.52 62.61 2.06
C GLY A 546 2.47 62.86 3.14
N GLY A 547 2.65 63.91 3.94
CA GLY A 547 1.77 64.24 5.05
C GLY A 547 0.42 64.85 4.67
N MET A 548 -0.59 64.55 5.51
CA MET A 548 -1.88 65.24 5.75
C MET A 548 -2.55 66.07 4.62
N GLY A 549 -3.74 65.61 4.19
CA GLY A 549 -4.70 66.38 3.37
C GLY A 549 -6.15 65.97 3.64
N THR A 550 -6.99 66.92 4.04
CA THR A 550 -8.36 66.80 4.56
C THR A 550 -9.45 66.36 3.57
N GLY A 551 -10.45 65.57 4.03
CA GLY A 551 -11.88 65.89 3.78
C GLY A 551 -12.83 64.93 3.03
N ARG A 552 -13.79 64.36 3.79
CA ARG A 552 -15.22 64.02 3.47
C ARG A 552 -15.63 62.88 2.47
N ARG A 553 -16.36 61.91 3.06
CA ARG A 553 -17.65 61.21 2.66
C ARG A 553 -17.79 60.66 1.21
N HIS A 554 -18.37 59.48 0.91
CA HIS A 554 -19.30 58.54 1.58
C HIS A 554 -18.91 57.06 1.26
N GLY A 555 -19.45 55.98 1.87
CA GLY A 555 -20.34 55.90 3.05
C GLY A 555 -21.44 54.81 3.04
N ALA A 556 -21.12 53.50 2.91
CA ALA A 556 -22.06 52.38 3.12
C ALA A 556 -21.36 51.15 3.77
N ALA A 557 -22.06 50.38 4.61
CA ALA A 557 -21.47 49.32 5.44
C ALA A 557 -22.39 48.09 5.65
N ALA A 558 -21.80 46.90 5.79
CA ALA A 558 -22.31 45.77 6.61
C ALA A 558 -21.19 44.72 6.84
N THR A 559 -20.45 44.78 7.93
CA THR A 559 -20.58 43.95 9.15
C THR A 559 -20.02 42.51 9.06
N LEU A 560 -18.82 42.30 9.61
CA LEU A 560 -18.32 41.01 10.09
C LEU A 560 -17.72 41.20 11.49
N ARG A 561 -18.30 40.53 12.49
CA ARG A 561 -17.67 40.22 13.80
C ARG A 561 -17.41 38.71 13.80
N GLY A 562 -16.27 38.15 14.22
CA GLY A 562 -15.06 38.77 14.74
C GLY A 562 -15.06 38.92 16.27
N GLN A 563 -14.48 37.94 16.98
CA GLN A 563 -13.71 38.18 18.21
C GLN A 563 -12.78 37.00 18.55
N ARG A 564 -11.54 37.33 18.94
CA ARG A 564 -10.52 36.41 19.50
C ARG A 564 -10.50 36.52 21.03
N LEU A 565 -9.88 35.54 21.68
CA LEU A 565 -9.50 35.57 23.11
C LEU A 565 -8.45 36.66 23.39
N SER A 566 -8.43 37.12 24.66
CA SER A 566 -7.25 37.49 25.49
C SER A 566 -7.76 38.04 26.84
N SER A 567 -7.65 37.29 27.95
CA SER A 567 -6.60 37.40 28.99
C SER A 567 -6.72 38.59 29.97
N MET A 568 -6.85 38.33 31.27
CA MET A 568 -5.89 38.69 32.35
C MET A 568 -6.46 38.48 33.77
N MET A 569 -5.55 38.32 34.74
CA MET A 569 -5.81 38.08 36.17
C MET A 569 -6.17 39.36 36.94
N ALA A 570 -6.92 39.25 38.05
CA ALA A 570 -6.55 39.77 39.38
C ALA A 570 -7.63 39.44 40.44
N GLU A 571 -7.22 39.44 41.72
CA GLU A 571 -8.00 39.03 42.89
C GLU A 571 -8.99 40.11 43.38
N ASN A 572 -10.08 39.68 44.01
CA ASN A 572 -10.45 40.06 45.38
C ASN A 572 -11.64 39.21 45.86
N GLY A 573 -11.58 38.72 47.10
CA GLY A 573 -12.67 37.93 47.70
C GLY A 573 -13.64 38.78 48.52
N ASP A 574 -14.77 38.19 48.91
CA ASP A 574 -15.02 37.84 50.33
C ASP A 574 -16.28 36.95 50.47
N LYS A 575 -16.18 35.88 51.27
CA LYS A 575 -17.25 35.18 52.05
C LYS A 575 -18.48 34.58 51.30
N GLU A 576 -19.15 33.53 51.79
CA GLU A 576 -19.10 32.80 53.07
C GLU A 576 -19.66 31.36 52.89
N GLY A 577 -19.31 30.42 53.78
CA GLY A 577 -20.05 29.14 53.92
C GLY A 577 -19.23 27.84 53.91
N GLY A 578 -18.79 27.38 55.09
CA GLY A 578 -18.49 25.96 55.32
C GLY A 578 -19.78 25.12 55.38
N THR A 579 -19.75 23.80 55.58
CA THR A 579 -18.77 22.98 56.33
C THR A 579 -18.65 21.56 55.77
N ALA A 580 -17.59 20.84 56.19
CA ALA A 580 -17.44 19.40 56.00
C ALA A 580 -17.07 18.72 57.33
N GLU A 581 -17.73 17.60 57.63
CA GLU A 581 -17.34 16.50 58.53
C GLU A 581 -18.07 15.25 57.99
N GLN A 582 -17.47 14.05 57.95
CA GLN A 582 -16.14 13.62 58.38
C GLN A 582 -15.65 12.48 57.48
#